data_AF-A0A8S3B325-F1
#
_entry.id   AF-A0A8S3B325-F1
#
_cell.length_a   1.000
_cell.length_b   1.000
_cell.length_c   1.000
_cell.angle_alpha   90.00
_cell.angle_beta   90.00
_cell.angle_gamma   90.00
#
_symmetry.space_group_name_H-M   'P 1'
#
loop_
_entity.id
_entity.type
_entity.pdbx_description
1 polymer ?
#
loop_
_entity_poly.entity_id
_entity_poly.type
_entity_poly.pdbx_seq_one_letter_code
_entity_poly.pdbx_strand_id
1 'polypeptide(L)' 'HLYQLCPSANYYSCKCMAIGARSQSARTYLEKNLDKFPSSNQDELIKHCMRALRDTLPNEVELTVK' A
#
# COMPACT_ATOMS: atom_id res chain seq x y z
N HIS A 1 3.09 -7.49 12.52
CA HIS A 1 1.80 -6.84 12.86
C HIS A 1 1.85 -5.38 12.44
N LEU A 2 0.75 -4.84 11.88
CA LEU A 2 0.68 -3.47 11.36
C LEU A 2 -0.42 -2.71 12.09
N TYR A 3 -0.09 -1.52 12.59
CA TYR A 3 -1.02 -0.66 13.32
C TYR A 3 -1.01 0.75 12.74
N GLN A 4 -2.19 1.31 12.52
CA GLN A 4 -2.35 2.72 12.23
C GLN A 4 -2.75 3.45 13.51
N LEU A 5 -1.97 4.47 13.86
CA LEU A 5 -2.26 5.38 14.96
C LEU A 5 -2.88 6.65 14.40
N CYS A 6 -3.98 7.10 14.99
CA CYS A 6 -4.57 8.41 14.70
C CYS A 6 -4.14 9.42 15.77
N PRO A 7 -4.03 10.72 15.43
CA PRO A 7 -3.71 11.78 16.40
C PRO A 7 -4.66 11.85 17.60
N SER A 8 -5.88 11.31 17.47
CA SER A 8 -6.87 11.18 18.54
C SER A 8 -6.57 10.07 19.55
N ALA A 9 -5.34 9.55 19.59
CA ALA A 9 -4.91 8.41 20.41
C ALA A 9 -5.67 7.08 20.13
N ASN A 10 -6.32 6.98 18.97
CA ASN A 10 -6.95 5.74 18.53
C ASN A 10 -5.94 4.89 17.73
N TYR A 11 -5.98 3.58 17.91
CA TYR A 11 -5.19 2.64 17.12
C TYR A 11 -6.07 1.63 16.41
N TYR A 12 -5.66 1.23 15.21
CA TYR A 12 -6.35 0.24 14.39
C TYR A 12 -5.36 -0.84 13.96
N SER A 13 -5.73 -2.11 14.15
CA SER A 13 -4.99 -3.24 13.59
C SER A 13 -5.35 -3.40 12.12
N CYS A 14 -4.35 -3.38 11.24
CA CYS A 14 -4.55 -3.37 9.80
C CYS A 14 -3.81 -4.53 9.14
N LYS A 15 -4.38 -5.10 8.07
CA LYS A 15 -3.68 -6.08 7.22
C LYS A 15 -2.70 -5.38 6.26
N CYS A 16 -3.08 -4.19 5.79
CA CYS A 16 -2.30 -3.33 4.91
C CYS A 16 -2.75 -1.89 5.11
N MET A 17 -1.86 -0.92 4.84
CA MET A 17 -2.15 0.51 5.00
C MET A 17 -1.34 1.33 3.99
N ALA A 18 -1.90 2.45 3.53
CA ALA A 18 -1.17 3.46 2.79
C ALA A 18 -1.51 4.86 3.33
N ILE A 19 -0.50 5.74 3.40
CA ILE A 19 -0.57 7.07 4.02
C ILE A 19 -0.10 8.16 3.04
N GLY A 20 -0.55 9.40 3.24
CA GLY A 20 -0.17 10.56 2.43
C GLY A 20 -1.27 11.06 1.48
N ALA A 21 -0.99 12.18 0.79
CA ALA A 21 -1.98 12.94 0.02
C ALA A 21 -2.61 12.18 -1.17
N ARG A 22 -1.92 11.17 -1.71
CA ARG A 22 -2.39 10.33 -2.83
C ARG A 22 -2.51 8.86 -2.45
N SER A 23 -2.69 8.57 -1.16
CA SER A 23 -2.75 7.19 -0.66
C SER A 23 -4.01 6.43 -1.08
N GLN A 24 -5.04 7.13 -1.60
CA GLN A 24 -6.30 6.50 -1.99
C GLN A 24 -6.09 5.47 -3.12
N SER A 25 -5.28 5.77 -4.14
CA SER A 25 -5.03 4.83 -5.23
C SER A 25 -4.27 3.59 -4.76
N ALA A 26 -3.26 3.77 -3.91
CA ALA A 26 -2.58 2.66 -3.26
C ALA A 26 -3.54 1.80 -2.41
N ARG A 27 -4.42 2.42 -1.62
CA ARG A 27 -5.43 1.69 -0.83
C ARG A 27 -6.35 0.88 -1.73
N THR A 28 -6.83 1.45 -2.84
CA THR A 28 -7.65 0.71 -3.81
C THR A 28 -6.91 -0.50 -4.41
N TYR A 29 -5.60 -0.40 -4.69
CA TYR A 29 -4.81 -1.55 -5.13
C TYR A 29 -4.73 -2.64 -4.05
N LEU A 30 -4.46 -2.23 -2.81
CA LEU A 30 -4.33 -3.15 -1.67
C LEU A 30 -5.67 -3.85 -1.37
N GLU A 31 -6.79 -3.11 -1.38
CA GLU A 31 -8.14 -3.66 -1.20
C GLU A 31 -8.47 -4.73 -2.23
N LYS A 32 -8.12 -4.50 -3.51
CA LYS A 32 -8.34 -5.47 -4.60
C LYS A 32 -7.50 -6.74 -4.50
N ASN A 33 -6.38 -6.72 -3.78
CA ASN A 33 -5.43 -7.83 -3.70
C ASN A 33 -5.30 -8.42 -2.29
N LEU A 34 -6.14 -7.98 -1.35
CA LEU A 34 -6.07 -8.36 0.07
C LEU A 34 -6.11 -9.88 0.28
N ASP A 35 -6.91 -10.59 -0.50
CA ASP A 35 -7.08 -12.04 -0.39
C ASP A 35 -5.85 -12.84 -0.82
N LYS A 36 -4.93 -12.21 -1.56
CA LYS A 36 -3.70 -12.84 -2.06
C LYS A 36 -2.55 -12.73 -1.06
N PHE A 37 -2.62 -11.82 -0.09
CA PHE A 37 -1.51 -11.58 0.84
C PHE A 37 -1.20 -12.77 1.76
N PRO A 38 -2.17 -13.55 2.27
CA PRO A 38 -1.88 -14.72 3.11
C PRO A 38 -1.08 -15.82 2.40
N SER A 39 -1.23 -15.95 1.07
CA SER A 39 -0.53 -16.93 0.25
C SER A 39 0.73 -16.38 -0.44
N SER A 40 0.98 -15.08 -0.30
CA SER A 40 2.14 -14.42 -0.92
C SER A 40 3.41 -14.64 -0.09
N ASN A 41 4.52 -14.85 -0.79
CA ASN A 41 5.85 -14.82 -0.17
C ASN A 41 6.35 -13.37 -0.03
N GLN A 42 7.50 -13.19 0.63
CA GLN A 42 8.08 -11.87 0.88
C GLN A 42 8.29 -11.05 -0.40
N ASP A 43 8.82 -11.66 -1.46
CA ASP A 43 9.07 -10.97 -2.73
C ASP A 43 7.78 -10.54 -3.44
N GLU A 44 6.74 -11.38 -3.41
CA GLU A 44 5.43 -11.04 -3.96
C GLU A 44 4.78 -9.89 -3.19
N LEU A 45 4.92 -9.86 -1.86
CA LEU A 45 4.46 -8.73 -1.04
C LEU A 45 5.20 -7.43 -1.40
N ILE A 46 6.52 -7.48 -1.62
CA ILE A 46 7.30 -6.32 -2.07
C ILE A 46 6.82 -5.84 -3.44
N LYS A 47 6.58 -6.74 -4.39
CA LYS A 47 6.04 -6.40 -5.71
C LYS A 47 4.66 -5.74 -5.61
N HIS A 48 3.78 -6.25 -4.74
CA HIS A 48 2.48 -5.62 -4.48
C HIS A 48 2.62 -4.20 -3.92
N CYS A 49 3.55 -3.97 -2.99
CA CYS A 49 3.84 -2.63 -2.48
C CYS A 49 4.35 -1.68 -3.58
N MET A 50 5.28 -2.13 -4.43
CA MET A 50 5.82 -1.32 -5.53
C MET A 50 4.74 -0.95 -6.56
N ARG A 51 3.84 -1.88 -6.88
CA ARG A 51 2.68 -1.62 -7.76
C ARG A 51 1.72 -0.61 -7.13
N ALA A 52 1.36 -0.81 -5.86
CA ALA A 52 0.50 0.13 -5.14
C ALA A 52 1.10 1.54 -5.09
N LEU A 53 2.43 1.66 -4.89
CA LEU A 53 3.14 2.94 -4.89
C LEU A 53 3.18 3.57 -6.29
N ARG A 54 3.39 2.79 -7.34
CA ARG A 54 3.35 3.28 -8.73
C ARG A 54 2.02 3.95 -9.03
N ASP A 55 0.91 3.38 -8.57
CA ASP A 55 -0.43 3.94 -8.77
C ASP A 55 -0.66 5.27 -8.00
N THR A 56 0.26 5.68 -7.12
CA THR A 56 0.21 6.99 -6.44
C THR A 56 0.92 8.11 -7.20
N LEU A 57 1.63 7.77 -8.29
CA LEU A 57 2.38 8.73 -9.08
C LEU A 57 1.43 9.59 -9.93
N PRO A 58 1.80 10.86 -10.20
CA PRO A 58 1.09 11.64 -11.20
C PRO A 58 1.36 11.05 -12.59
N ASN A 59 0.42 11.25 -13.53
CA ASN A 59 0.48 10.69 -14.89
C ASN A 59 1.78 11.04 -15.68
N GLU A 60 2.58 11.98 -15.21
CA GLU A 60 3.80 12.47 -15.88
C GLU A 60 5.11 11.85 -15.35
N VAL A 61 5.06 10.98 -14.33
CA VAL A 61 6.27 10.42 -13.71
C VAL A 61 6.22 8.90 -13.74
N GLU A 62 6.96 8.29 -14.67
CA GLU A 62 7.24 6.85 -14.65
C GLU A 62 8.43 6.54 -13.73
N LEU A 63 8.31 5.47 -12.94
CA LEU A 63 9.42 4.90 -12.16
C LEU A 63 10.49 4.36 -13.13
N THR A 64 11.44 5.22 -13.46
CA THR A 64 12.61 4.85 -14.24
C THR A 64 13.72 4.40 -13.30
N VAL A 65 14.35 3.27 -13.65
CA VAL A 65 15.56 2.78 -12.96
C VAL A 65 16.69 3.70 -13.43
N LYS A 66 17.16 4.61 -12.57
CA LYS A 66 18.43 5.30 -12.80
C LYS A 66 19.57 4.45 -12.24
#